data_AF-A0A7Y6E2P8-F1
#
_entry.id   AF-A0A7Y6E2P8-F1
#
_cell.length_a   1.000
_cell.length_b   1.000
_cell.length_c   1.000
_cell.angle_alpha   90.00
_cell.angle_beta   90.00
_cell.angle_gamma   90.00
#
_symmetry.space_group_name_H-M   'P 1'
#
loop_
_entity.id
_entity.type
_entity.pdbx_description
1 polymer ?
#
loop_
_entity_poly.entity_id
_entity_poly.type
_entity_poly.pdbx_seq_one_letter_code
_entity_poly.pdbx_strand_id
1 'polypeptide(L)' 'MRTGAVAGTASRFAYTLMRRFTPGQAAAWERRNHRGEKVTLVEGPAAAIGTALAAATAPGVPPRYRAAAALAT' A
#
# COMPACT_ATOMS: atom_id res chain seq x y z
N MET A 1 -7.87 16.03 5.36
CA MET A 1 -8.33 14.99 6.30
C MET A 1 -8.93 13.77 5.59
N ARG A 2 -9.84 13.91 4.60
CA ARG A 2 -10.50 12.76 3.93
C ARG A 2 -9.56 11.83 3.15
N THR A 3 -8.58 12.37 2.41
CA THR A 3 -7.61 11.59 1.64
C THR A 3 -6.70 10.73 2.52
N GLY A 4 -6.28 11.24 3.68
CA GLY A 4 -5.50 10.46 4.66
C GLY A 4 -6.29 9.28 5.25
N ALA A 5 -7.59 9.47 5.51
CA ALA A 5 -8.47 8.38 5.95
C ALA A 5 -8.63 7.31 4.87
N VAL A 6 -8.82 7.71 3.60
CA VAL A 6 -8.88 6.79 2.45
C VAL A 6 -7.57 6.01 2.32
N ALA A 7 -6.41 6.67 2.42
CA ALA A 7 -5.12 6.00 2.35
C ALA A 7 -4.99 4.95 3.46
N GLY A 8 -5.28 5.31 4.71
CA GLY A 8 -5.16 4.40 5.84
C GLY A 8 -6.07 3.18 5.76
N THR A 9 -7.36 3.37 5.40
CA THR A 9 -8.31 2.24 5.29
C THR A 9 -7.99 1.35 4.09
N ALA A 10 -7.64 1.94 2.94
CA ALA A 10 -7.24 1.20 1.75
C ALA A 10 -5.96 0.41 1.99
N SER A 11 -4.94 0.99 2.64
CA SER A 11 -3.72 0.29 3.00
C SER A 11 -3.99 -0.85 3.97
N ARG A 12 -4.84 -0.65 4.97
CA ARG A 12 -5.18 -1.73 5.92
C ARG A 12 -5.89 -2.88 5.22
N PHE A 13 -6.80 -2.59 4.30
CA PHE A 13 -7.51 -3.59 3.52
C PHE A 13 -6.57 -4.35 2.56
N ALA A 14 -5.69 -3.63 1.86
CA ALA A 14 -4.68 -4.23 0.99
C ALA A 14 -3.74 -5.15 1.79
N TYR A 15 -3.31 -4.72 2.98
CA TYR A 15 -2.49 -5.50 3.89
C TYR A 15 -3.16 -6.80 4.34
N THR A 16 -4.44 -6.74 4.74
CA THR A 16 -5.16 -7.94 5.18
C THR A 16 -5.39 -8.93 4.05
N LEU A 17 -5.69 -8.44 2.85
CA LEU A 17 -5.82 -9.29 1.66
C LEU A 17 -4.49 -9.92 1.28
N MET A 18 -3.39 -9.17 1.25
CA MET A 18 -2.07 -9.72 0.90
C MET A 18 -1.54 -10.69 1.95
N ARG A 19 -1.85 -10.53 3.24
CA ARG A 19 -1.52 -11.58 4.23
C ARG A 19 -2.36 -12.84 4.08
N ARG A 20 -3.59 -12.72 3.60
CA ARG A 20 -4.49 -13.86 3.42
C ARG A 20 -4.24 -14.60 2.11
N PHE A 21 -3.91 -13.85 1.07
CA PHE A 21 -3.67 -14.32 -0.30
C PHE A 21 -2.29 -13.85 -0.75
N THR A 22 -1.26 -14.30 -0.03
CA THR A 22 0.12 -13.89 -0.31
C THR A 22 0.46 -14.20 -1.77
N PRO A 23 0.81 -13.18 -2.58
CA PRO A 23 1.12 -13.42 -3.98
C PRO A 23 2.38 -14.26 -4.12
N GLY A 24 2.28 -15.46 -4.70
CA GLY A 24 3.42 -16.37 -4.80
C GLY A 24 3.79 -17.03 -3.46
N GLN A 25 5.07 -17.38 -3.29
CA GLN A 25 5.53 -18.10 -2.11
C GLN A 25 5.65 -17.18 -0.90
N ALA A 26 5.21 -17.64 0.29
CA ALA A 26 5.29 -16.84 1.52
C ALA A 26 6.72 -16.36 1.84
N ALA A 27 7.72 -17.17 1.51
CA ALA A 27 9.13 -16.84 1.66
C ALA A 27 9.58 -15.62 0.83
N ALA A 28 8.88 -15.27 -0.26
CA ALA A 28 9.18 -14.08 -1.05
C ALA A 28 8.82 -12.78 -0.30
N TRP A 29 7.98 -12.87 0.73
CA TRP A 29 7.45 -11.74 1.49
C TRP A 29 7.92 -11.72 2.95
N GLU A 30 8.83 -12.62 3.32
CA GLU A 30 9.46 -12.66 4.63
C GLU A 30 10.95 -12.36 4.50
N ARG A 31 11.45 -11.42 5.31
CA ARG A 31 12.87 -11.13 5.43
C ARG A 31 13.28 -11.24 6.89
N ARG A 32 14.47 -11.78 7.15
CA ARG A 32 15.05 -11.78 8.49
C ARG A 32 15.92 -10.54 8.69
N ASN A 33 15.72 -9.80 9.77
CA ASN A 33 16.57 -8.66 10.09
C ASN A 33 17.89 -9.12 10.76
N HIS A 34 18.84 -8.19 10.98
CA HIS A 34 20.11 -8.49 11.65
C HIS A 34 19.94 -8.99 13.10
N ARG A 35 18.80 -8.68 13.73
CA ARG A 35 18.40 -9.19 15.06
C ARG A 35 17.77 -10.58 15.02
N GLY A 36 17.62 -11.18 13.84
CA GLY A 36 17.01 -12.51 13.69
C GLY A 36 15.48 -12.52 13.70
N GLU A 37 14.82 -11.37 13.72
CA GLU A 37 13.36 -11.26 13.69
C GLU A 37 12.82 -11.38 12.26
N LYS A 38 11.65 -12.00 12.11
CA LYS A 38 10.92 -12.02 10.84
C LYS A 38 10.23 -10.67 10.62
N VAL A 39 10.54 -10.05 9.50
CA VAL A 39 9.91 -8.83 9.01
C VAL A 39 9.17 -9.19 7.73
N THR A 40 7.91 -8.77 7.63
CA THR A 40 7.15 -8.96 6.40
C THR A 40 7.38 -7.79 5.44
N LEU A 41 7.32 -8.08 4.15
CA LEU A 41 7.57 -7.12 3.07
C LEU A 41 6.25 -6.65 2.41
N VAL A 42 5.09 -7.08 2.91
CA VAL A 42 3.78 -6.73 2.34
C VAL A 42 3.28 -5.35 2.79
N GLU A 43 3.85 -4.79 3.86
CA GLU A 43 3.53 -3.46 4.36
C GLU A 43 3.80 -2.37 3.31
N GLY A 44 4.94 -2.44 2.63
CA GLY A 44 5.33 -1.46 1.60
C GLY A 44 4.31 -1.39 0.45
N PRO A 45 4.02 -2.50 -0.24
CA PRO A 45 2.99 -2.56 -1.27
C PRO A 45 1.60 -2.15 -0.76
N ALA A 46 1.22 -2.53 0.47
CA ALA A 46 -0.06 -2.14 1.03
C ALA A 46 -0.15 -0.62 1.23
N ALA A 47 0.92 0.02 1.69
CA ALA A 47 1.01 1.46 1.80
C ALA A 47 0.96 2.15 0.43
N ALA A 48 1.70 1.63 -0.56
CA ALA A 48 1.68 2.14 -1.94
C ALA A 48 0.27 2.09 -2.55
N ILE A 49 -0.42 0.95 -2.47
CA ILE A 49 -1.80 0.79 -2.99
C ILE A 49 -2.76 1.79 -2.35
N GLY A 50 -2.72 1.95 -1.02
CA GLY A 50 -3.60 2.89 -0.34
C GLY A 50 -3.31 4.35 -0.72
N THR A 51 -2.04 4.69 -0.89
CA THR A 51 -1.62 6.05 -1.31
C THR A 51 -2.03 6.33 -2.75
N ALA A 52 -1.82 5.37 -3.67
CA ALA A 52 -2.25 5.47 -5.06
C ALA A 52 -3.77 5.66 -5.17
N LEU A 53 -4.56 4.92 -4.39
CA LEU A 53 -6.03 5.05 -4.38
C LEU A 53 -6.48 6.41 -3.81
N ALA A 54 -5.85 6.87 -2.73
CA ALA A 54 -6.13 8.18 -2.17
C ALA A 54 -5.77 9.32 -3.13
N ALA A 55 -4.66 9.19 -3.88
CA ALA A 55 -4.26 10.14 -4.91
C ALA A 55 -5.25 10.16 -6.08
N ALA A 56 -5.67 8.99 -6.57
CA ALA A 56 -6.64 8.86 -7.65
C ALA A 56 -8.02 9.46 -7.32
N THR A 57 -8.40 9.46 -6.04
CA THR A 57 -9.72 9.92 -5.55
C THR A 57 -9.69 11.29 -4.87
N ALA A 58 -8.56 12.00 -4.92
CA ALA A 58 -8.39 13.29 -4.24
C ALA A 58 -9.34 14.39 -4.81
N PRO A 59 -10.24 14.97 -4.00
CA PRO A 59 -11.15 16.00 -4.47
C PRO A 59 -10.41 17.32 -4.73
N GLY A 60 -10.85 18.07 -5.74
CA GLY A 60 -10.25 19.37 -6.08
C GLY A 60 -8.91 19.30 -6.83
N VAL A 61 -8.43 18.11 -7.17
CA VAL A 61 -7.19 17.91 -7.93
C VAL A 61 -7.49 17.59 -9.40
N PRO A 62 -6.89 18.32 -10.36
CA PRO A 62 -7.10 18.03 -11.79
C PRO A 62 -6.73 16.59 -12.15
N PRO A 63 -7.46 15.92 -13.07
CA PRO A 63 -7.29 14.50 -13.38
C PRO A 63 -5.85 14.09 -13.72
N ARG A 64 -5.12 14.93 -14.49
CA ARG A 64 -3.73 14.69 -14.87
C ARG A 64 -2.78 14.60 -13.66
N TYR A 65 -2.99 15.41 -12.63
CA TYR A 65 -2.16 15.39 -11.43
C TYR A 65 -2.52 14.21 -10.52
N ARG A 66 -3.79 13.80 -10.48
CA ARG A 66 -4.20 12.56 -9.79
C ARG A 66 -3.56 11.33 -10.42
N ALA A 67 -3.57 11.24 -11.74
CA ALA A 67 -2.92 10.16 -12.47
C ALA A 67 -1.40 10.15 -12.25
N ALA A 68 -0.74 11.31 -12.38
CA ALA A 68 0.70 11.42 -12.14
C ALA A 68 1.08 11.01 -10.71
N ALA A 69 0.31 11.48 -9.71
CA ALA A 69 0.56 11.13 -8.32
C ALA A 69 0.32 9.63 -8.04
N ALA A 70 -0.73 9.04 -8.59
CA ALA A 70 -1.03 7.62 -8.41
C ALA A 70 0.01 6.70 -9.10
N LEU A 71 0.64 7.14 -10.19
CA LEU A 71 1.70 6.39 -10.88
C LEU A 71 3.07 6.53 -10.21
N ALA A 72 3.28 7.58 -9.42
CA ALA A 72 4.54 7.84 -8.72
C ALA A 72 4.68 7.05 -7.40
N THR A 73 3.57 6.50 -6.90
CA THR A 73 3.48 5.65 -5.71
C THR A 73 3.51 4.18 -6.05
#